data_AF-A0AAU6EPK7-F1
#
_entry.id   AF-A0AAU6EPK7-F1
#
_cell.length_a   1.000
_cell.length_b   1.000
_cell.length_c   1.000
_cell.angle_alpha   90.00
_cell.angle_beta   90.00
_cell.angle_gamma   90.00
#
_symmetry.space_group_name_H-M   'P 1'
#
loop_
_entity.id
_entity.type
_entity.pdbx_description
1 polymer ?
#
loop_
_entity_poly.entity_id
_entity_poly.type
_entity_poly.pdbx_seq_one_letter_code
_entity_poly.pdbx_strand_id
1 'polypeptide(L)'
;MGKVVGAFAVAAATVVVLVVAYAVGAPPDVVLGVGAAVLGLLWLLLLLTTPWNIYFRARSVLAEIAISRNKGLVVSAERDAEARRIARMMLRVAVSGHVVTAALLLATGLAAQRVLGYWCAGFFLLSTAFRPAGAYFEQLRQRLGLLLREVKYPRDDVVELRTRVEHVLTGMRVLEDKTEEQYRTLAELRRAHDALTHTAYQQADEADRRITGLARQFEQTVDGLTDNEEIITGLKAFVRLLRSGQPVQGPIDAQ
;
A
#
# COMPACT_ATOMS: atom_id res chain seq x y z
N MET A 1 14.02 21.09 18.58
CA MET A 1 14.30 21.22 20.02
C MET A 1 15.67 20.69 20.43
N GLY A 2 16.11 19.51 20.00
CA GLY A 2 17.38 18.89 20.48
C GLY A 2 18.66 19.73 20.36
N LYS A 3 18.85 20.51 19.29
CA LYS A 3 20.06 21.33 19.11
C LYS A 3 20.13 22.54 20.05
N VAL A 4 18.97 23.13 20.38
CA VAL A 4 18.89 24.29 21.29
C VAL A 4 19.10 23.80 22.73
N VAL A 5 18.46 22.68 23.10
CA VAL A 5 18.67 22.03 24.40
C VAL A 5 20.14 21.62 24.59
N GLY A 6 20.78 21.08 23.54
CA GLY A 6 22.20 20.76 23.56
C GLY A 6 23.11 21.98 23.79
N ALA A 7 22.81 23.12 23.15
CA ALA A 7 23.59 24.34 23.35
C ALA A 7 23.47 24.89 24.78
N PHE A 8 22.27 24.86 25.37
CA PHE A 8 22.07 25.25 26.77
C PHE A 8 22.77 24.29 27.75
N ALA A 9 22.75 22.98 27.48
CA ALA A 9 23.45 22.00 28.30
C ALA A 9 24.97 22.23 28.28
N VAL A 10 25.55 22.51 27.11
CA VAL A 10 26.98 22.83 26.96
C VAL A 10 27.34 24.13 27.69
N ALA A 11 26.51 25.17 27.56
CA ALA A 11 26.72 26.42 28.27
C ALA A 11 26.67 26.22 29.80
N ALA A 12 25.67 25.49 30.31
CA ALA A 12 25.54 25.19 31.73
C ALA A 12 26.72 24.37 32.27
N ALA A 13 27.14 23.33 31.54
CA ALA A 13 28.31 22.54 31.91
C ALA A 13 29.61 23.38 31.94
N THR A 14 29.77 24.30 30.99
CA THR A 14 30.91 25.22 30.96
C THR A 14 30.93 26.12 32.19
N VAL A 15 29.79 26.69 32.57
CA VAL A 15 29.69 27.54 33.77
C VAL A 15 30.06 26.74 35.02
N VAL A 16 29.57 25.52 35.18
CA VAL A 16 29.92 24.65 36.31
C VAL A 16 31.42 24.37 36.36
N VAL A 17 32.05 24.03 35.22
CA VAL A 17 33.50 23.79 35.15
C VAL A 17 34.30 25.04 35.54
N LEU A 18 33.90 26.22 35.08
CA LEU A 18 34.58 27.48 35.42
C LEU A 18 34.44 27.83 36.90
N VAL A 19 33.26 27.60 37.49
CA VAL A 19 33.02 27.82 38.92
C VAL A 19 33.85 26.86 39.77
N VAL A 20 33.93 25.58 39.40
CA VAL A 20 34.77 24.59 40.09
C VAL A 20 36.25 24.96 39.95
N ALA A 21 36.71 25.36 38.76
CA ALA A 21 38.10 25.78 38.55
C ALA A 21 38.48 26.98 39.45
N TYR A 22 37.59 27.97 39.55
CA TYR A 22 37.77 29.10 40.45
C TYR A 22 37.79 28.67 41.92
N ALA A 23 36.87 27.79 42.33
CA ALA A 23 36.78 27.29 43.70
C ALA A 23 38.01 26.48 44.14
N VAL A 24 38.71 25.83 43.20
CA VAL A 24 39.94 25.06 43.45
C VAL A 24 41.20 25.95 43.42
N GLY A 25 41.03 27.28 43.27
CA GLY A 25 42.11 28.26 43.37
C GLY A 25 42.81 28.59 42.05
N ALA A 26 42.17 28.32 40.91
CA ALA A 26 42.72 28.74 39.62
C ALA A 26 42.85 30.28 39.55
N PRO A 27 43.92 30.81 38.93
CA PRO A 27 44.10 32.24 38.75
C PRO A 27 42.89 32.88 38.04
N PRO A 28 42.34 34.01 38.56
CA PRO A 28 41.14 34.62 37.99
C PRO A 28 41.29 35.04 36.52
N ASP A 29 42.49 35.47 36.11
CA ASP A 29 42.82 35.83 34.74
C ASP A 29 42.67 34.64 33.77
N VAL A 30 43.07 33.44 34.20
CA VAL A 30 42.92 32.20 33.43
C VAL A 30 41.44 31.82 33.33
N VAL A 31 40.71 31.84 34.44
CA VAL A 31 39.28 31.49 34.47
C VAL A 31 38.47 32.44 33.59
N LEU A 32 38.71 33.75 33.70
CA LEU A 32 38.04 34.76 32.88
C LEU A 32 38.44 34.66 31.40
N GLY A 33 39.70 34.36 31.10
CA GLY A 33 40.18 34.16 29.73
C GLY A 33 39.51 32.96 29.05
N VAL A 34 39.42 31.81 29.74
CA VAL A 34 38.72 30.62 29.23
C VAL A 34 37.23 30.89 29.09
N GLY A 35 36.61 31.55 30.08
CA GLY A 35 35.20 31.94 30.02
C GLY A 35 34.89 32.82 28.81
N ALA A 36 35.72 33.85 28.57
CA ALA A 36 35.61 34.71 27.41
C ALA A 36 35.79 33.94 26.08
N ALA A 37 36.72 32.99 26.03
CA ALA A 37 36.93 32.16 24.85
C ALA A 37 35.71 31.28 24.53
N VAL A 38 35.12 30.63 25.54
CA VAL A 38 33.92 29.80 25.33
C VAL A 38 32.72 30.65 24.96
N LEU A 39 32.49 31.78 25.64
CA LEU A 39 31.43 32.72 25.27
C LEU A 39 31.61 33.25 23.85
N GLY A 40 32.83 33.59 23.46
CA GLY A 40 33.16 33.99 22.10
C GLY A 40 32.86 32.91 21.06
N LEU A 41 33.14 31.64 21.37
CA LEU A 41 32.82 30.51 20.50
C LEU A 41 31.31 30.27 20.38
N LEU A 42 30.57 30.35 21.49
CA LEU A 42 29.11 30.23 21.49
C LEU A 42 28.47 31.39 20.72
N TRP A 43 28.98 32.62 20.91
CA TRP A 43 28.56 33.79 20.15
C TRP A 43 28.82 33.61 18.66
N LEU A 44 30.01 33.15 18.29
CA LEU A 44 30.34 32.82 16.90
C LEU A 44 29.38 31.78 16.31
N LEU A 45 29.10 30.70 17.05
CA LEU A 45 28.18 29.65 16.61
C LEU A 45 26.77 30.21 16.40
N LEU A 46 26.27 31.05 17.31
CA LEU A 46 24.97 31.70 17.19
C LEU A 46 24.90 32.56 15.92
N LEU A 47 25.95 33.35 15.68
CA LEU A 47 26.06 34.28 14.56
C LEU A 47 26.23 33.54 13.22
N LEU A 48 26.92 32.40 13.23
CA LEU A 48 27.10 31.53 12.06
C LEU A 48 25.83 30.75 11.71
N THR A 49 24.96 30.49 12.68
CA THR A 49 23.80 29.61 12.47
C THR A 49 22.50 30.38 12.29
N THR A 50 22.11 31.21 13.25
CA THR A 50 20.75 31.76 13.34
C THR A 50 20.40 32.71 12.19
N PRO A 51 21.14 33.82 11.98
CA PRO A 51 20.76 34.78 10.94
C PRO A 51 20.89 34.16 9.54
N TRP A 52 21.94 33.36 9.31
CA TRP A 52 22.11 32.64 8.05
C TRP A 52 21.00 31.62 7.78
N ASN A 53 20.56 30.85 8.78
CA ASN A 53 19.47 29.88 8.59
C ASN A 53 18.17 30.56 8.20
N ILE A 54 17.85 31.68 8.84
CA ILE A 54 16.64 32.44 8.51
C ILE A 54 16.78 33.08 7.12
N TYR A 55 17.95 33.62 6.78
CA TYR A 55 18.25 34.13 5.44
C TYR A 55 18.02 33.08 4.34
N PHE A 56 18.63 31.90 4.46
CA PHE A 56 18.49 30.85 3.46
C PHE A 56 17.07 30.30 3.39
N ARG A 57 16.36 30.21 4.53
CA ARG A 57 14.95 29.81 4.56
C ARG A 57 14.05 30.84 3.91
N ALA A 58 14.30 32.13 4.11
CA ALA A 58 13.58 33.18 3.40
C ALA A 58 13.87 33.12 1.89
N ARG A 59 15.11 32.83 1.48
CA ARG A 59 15.49 32.67 0.08
C ARG A 59 14.85 31.44 -0.58
N SER A 60 14.70 30.32 0.15
CA SER A 60 14.00 29.15 -0.36
C SER A 60 12.50 29.42 -0.55
N VAL A 61 11.88 30.18 0.36
CA VAL A 61 10.48 30.64 0.18
C VAL A 61 10.34 31.49 -1.08
N LEU A 62 11.27 32.43 -1.33
CA LEU A 62 11.26 33.24 -2.56
C LEU A 62 11.43 32.38 -3.82
N ALA A 63 12.25 31.33 -3.77
CA ALA A 63 12.40 30.40 -4.88
C ALA A 63 11.09 29.64 -5.15
N GLU A 64 10.41 29.15 -4.10
CA GLU A 64 9.13 28.46 -4.24
C GLU A 64 8.01 29.36 -4.77
N ILE A 65 7.99 30.64 -4.35
CA ILE A 65 7.08 31.65 -4.88
C ILE A 65 7.32 31.84 -6.39
N ALA A 66 8.58 31.90 -6.83
CA ALA A 66 8.91 32.02 -8.25
C ALA A 66 8.45 30.79 -9.05
N ILE A 67 8.65 29.58 -8.53
CA ILE A 67 8.17 28.33 -9.14
C ILE A 67 6.64 28.34 -9.24
N SER A 68 5.95 28.77 -8.18
CA SER A 68 4.48 28.84 -8.15
C SER A 68 3.93 29.82 -9.18
N ARG A 69 4.56 31.00 -9.33
CA ARG A 69 4.19 31.98 -10.35
C ARG A 69 4.41 31.45 -11.77
N ASN A 70 5.52 30.74 -12.00
CA ASN A 70 5.77 30.11 -13.31
C ASN A 70 4.74 29.04 -13.65
N LYS A 71 4.10 28.42 -12.66
CA LYS A 71 2.97 27.49 -12.82
C LYS A 71 1.61 28.19 -12.95
N GLY A 72 1.57 29.52 -13.02
CA GLY A 72 0.33 30.29 -13.13
C GLY A 72 -0.46 30.42 -11.82
N LEU A 73 0.12 30.05 -10.67
CA LEU A 73 -0.56 30.18 -9.39
C LEU A 73 -0.50 31.62 -8.88
N VAL A 74 -1.64 32.13 -8.43
CA VAL A 74 -1.73 33.47 -7.83
C VAL A 74 -1.12 33.43 -6.42
N VAL A 75 -0.03 34.16 -6.23
CA VAL A 75 0.64 34.31 -4.93
C VAL A 75 0.56 35.77 -4.50
N SER A 76 0.07 36.02 -3.27
CA SER A 76 0.00 37.37 -2.68
C SER A 76 1.34 38.10 -2.73
N ALA A 77 1.33 39.34 -3.24
CA ALA A 77 2.50 40.20 -3.30
C ALA A 77 3.07 40.56 -1.92
N GLU A 78 2.21 40.60 -0.90
CA GLU A 78 2.61 40.90 0.48
C GLU A 78 3.54 39.81 1.05
N ARG A 79 3.24 38.54 0.78
CA ARG A 79 4.07 37.40 1.23
C ARG A 79 5.45 37.39 0.57
N ASP A 80 5.53 37.78 -0.69
CA ASP A 80 6.79 37.96 -1.43
C ASP A 80 7.61 39.11 -0.82
N ALA A 81 6.98 40.27 -0.58
CA ALA A 81 7.63 41.43 0.02
C ALA A 81 8.19 41.13 1.42
N GLU A 82 7.43 40.45 2.28
CA GLU A 82 7.86 40.11 3.62
C GLU A 82 9.03 39.11 3.61
N ALA A 83 8.97 38.08 2.77
CA ALA A 83 10.09 37.14 2.61
C ALA A 83 11.37 37.85 2.13
N ARG A 84 11.26 38.82 1.20
CA ARG A 84 12.42 39.67 0.78
C ARG A 84 12.93 40.56 1.90
N ARG A 85 12.04 41.13 2.71
CA ARG A 85 12.41 41.97 3.85
C ARG A 85 13.18 41.16 4.88
N ILE A 86 12.67 40.00 5.27
CA ILE A 86 13.34 39.07 6.20
C ILE A 86 14.71 38.65 5.65
N ALA A 87 14.79 38.27 4.37
CA ALA A 87 16.06 37.88 3.75
C ALA A 87 17.10 39.02 3.82
N ARG A 88 16.73 40.24 3.40
CA ARG A 88 17.66 41.39 3.44
C ARG A 88 18.09 41.74 4.86
N MET A 89 17.15 41.73 5.80
CA MET A 89 17.43 42.02 7.21
C MET A 89 18.40 40.99 7.80
N MET A 90 18.14 39.70 7.59
CA MET A 90 18.98 38.63 8.14
C MET A 90 20.36 38.56 7.50
N LEU A 91 20.48 38.87 6.20
CA LEU A 91 21.79 39.01 5.57
C LEU A 91 22.60 40.15 6.20
N ARG A 92 21.95 41.31 6.42
CA ARG A 92 22.61 42.44 7.10
C ARG A 92 23.05 42.06 8.50
N VAL A 93 22.17 41.46 9.30
CA VAL A 93 22.50 41.01 10.67
C VAL A 93 23.66 40.00 10.67
N ALA A 94 23.65 39.03 9.75
CA ALA A 94 24.74 38.07 9.64
C ALA A 94 26.07 38.75 9.33
N VAL A 95 26.13 39.60 8.31
CA VAL A 95 27.38 40.25 7.89
C VAL A 95 27.83 41.29 8.90
N SER A 96 26.94 42.19 9.32
CA SER A 96 27.28 43.25 10.28
C SER A 96 27.67 42.66 11.63
N GLY A 97 27.03 41.57 12.06
CA GLY A 97 27.39 40.89 13.30
C GLY A 97 28.83 40.39 13.30
N HIS A 98 29.29 39.78 12.20
CA HIS A 98 30.69 39.35 12.07
C HIS A 98 31.63 40.56 12.00
N VAL A 99 31.31 41.57 11.19
CA VAL A 99 32.17 42.75 11.01
C VAL A 99 32.32 43.53 12.32
N VAL A 100 31.23 43.78 13.05
CA VAL A 100 31.26 44.48 14.34
C VAL A 100 32.02 43.66 15.37
N THR A 101 31.78 42.34 15.45
CA THR A 101 32.52 41.49 16.40
C THR A 101 34.01 41.45 16.07
N ALA A 102 34.39 41.34 14.79
CA ALA A 102 35.78 41.38 14.35
C ALA A 102 36.44 42.72 14.67
N ALA A 103 35.74 43.85 14.44
CA ALA A 103 36.24 45.18 14.77
C ALA A 103 36.47 45.34 16.29
N LEU A 104 35.57 44.81 17.12
CA LEU A 104 35.74 44.80 18.58
C LEU A 104 36.95 43.96 19.01
N LEU A 105 37.12 42.76 18.44
CA LEU A 105 38.28 41.90 18.71
C LEU A 105 39.61 42.53 18.25
N LEU A 106 39.58 43.24 17.13
CA LEU A 106 40.73 43.98 16.64
C LEU A 106 41.08 45.14 17.58
N ALA A 107 40.08 45.93 17.99
CA ALA A 107 40.26 47.05 18.91
C ALA A 107 40.80 46.60 20.28
N THR A 108 40.28 45.49 20.83
CA THR A 108 40.79 44.93 22.09
C THR A 108 42.21 44.38 21.93
N GLY A 109 42.52 43.73 20.80
CA GLY A 109 43.87 43.27 20.48
C GLY A 109 44.90 44.40 20.40
N LEU A 110 44.53 45.50 19.73
CA LEU A 110 45.35 46.71 19.63
C LEU A 110 45.58 47.36 20.99
N ALA A 111 44.52 47.53 21.79
CA ALA A 111 44.60 48.13 23.11
C ALA A 111 45.46 47.29 24.08
N ALA A 112 45.37 45.96 23.98
CA ALA A 112 46.15 45.04 24.81
C ALA A 112 47.55 44.72 24.24
N GLN A 113 47.92 45.23 23.06
CA GLN A 113 49.15 44.88 22.34
C GLN A 113 49.32 43.36 22.15
N ARG A 114 48.22 42.61 21.99
CA ARG A 114 48.22 41.14 21.88
C ARG A 114 48.00 40.70 20.44
N VAL A 115 48.97 39.96 19.90
CA VAL A 115 48.92 39.39 18.54
C VAL A 115 47.67 38.50 18.31
N LEU A 116 47.20 37.85 19.37
CA LEU A 116 46.04 36.96 19.32
C LEU A 116 44.75 37.67 18.84
N GLY A 117 44.58 38.96 19.14
CA GLY A 117 43.39 39.73 18.74
C GLY A 117 43.26 39.85 17.21
N TYR A 118 44.37 39.99 16.49
CA TYR A 118 44.38 40.04 15.02
C TYR A 118 43.92 38.72 14.41
N TRP A 119 44.44 37.60 14.92
CA TRP A 119 44.06 36.26 14.45
C TRP A 119 42.58 35.97 14.74
N CYS A 120 42.10 36.32 15.93
CA CYS A 120 40.68 36.15 16.29
C CYS A 120 39.76 37.00 15.40
N ALA A 121 40.12 38.26 15.12
CA ALA A 121 39.35 39.12 14.23
C ALA A 121 39.32 38.59 12.79
N GLY A 122 40.47 38.18 12.25
CA GLY A 122 40.58 37.58 10.93
C GLY A 122 39.77 36.29 10.80
N PHE A 123 39.84 35.42 11.81
CA PHE A 123 39.04 34.19 11.87
C PHE A 123 37.53 34.49 11.88
N PHE A 124 37.10 35.48 12.67
CA PHE A 124 35.69 35.88 12.71
C PHE A 124 35.20 36.37 11.35
N LEU A 125 35.98 37.18 10.63
CA LEU A 125 35.64 37.60 9.28
C LEU A 125 35.58 36.43 8.30
N LEU A 126 36.60 35.56 8.30
CA LEU A 126 36.65 34.38 7.43
C LEU A 126 35.45 33.45 7.65
N SER A 127 35.05 33.27 8.91
CA SER A 127 33.94 32.39 9.28
C SER A 127 32.59 32.82 8.68
N THR A 128 32.43 34.10 8.33
CA THR A 128 31.26 34.64 7.62
C THR A 128 30.93 33.84 6.36
N ALA A 129 31.96 33.30 5.68
CA ALA A 129 31.80 32.56 4.43
C ALA A 129 31.47 31.06 4.62
N PHE A 130 31.65 30.49 5.82
CA PHE A 130 31.48 29.05 6.03
C PHE A 130 30.03 28.59 5.83
N ARG A 131 29.05 29.36 6.33
CA ARG A 131 27.64 28.99 6.19
C ARG A 131 27.13 29.12 4.75
N PRO A 132 27.43 30.22 4.02
CA PRO A 132 27.19 30.30 2.58
C PRO A 132 27.82 29.18 1.76
N ALA A 133 29.08 28.84 2.02
CA ALA A 133 29.74 27.74 1.34
C ALA A 133 28.99 26.42 1.56
N GLY A 134 28.60 26.12 2.81
CA GLY A 134 27.79 24.95 3.12
C GLY A 134 26.46 24.91 2.38
N ALA A 135 25.75 26.04 2.29
CA ALA A 135 24.49 26.13 1.54
C ALA A 135 24.69 25.90 0.03
N TYR A 136 25.80 26.39 -0.54
CA TYR A 136 26.18 26.13 -1.92
C TYR A 136 26.43 24.64 -2.19
N PHE A 137 27.21 23.97 -1.34
CA PHE A 137 27.47 22.54 -1.49
C PHE A 137 26.23 21.68 -1.29
N GLU A 138 25.33 22.07 -0.39
CA GLU A 138 24.04 21.40 -0.22
C GLU A 138 23.20 21.49 -1.49
N GLN A 139 23.13 22.68 -2.11
CA GLN A 139 22.42 22.85 -3.37
C GLN A 139 23.07 22.04 -4.49
N LEU A 140 24.40 22.00 -4.56
CA LEU A 140 25.12 21.19 -5.53
C LEU A 140 24.79 19.71 -5.36
N ARG A 141 24.82 19.20 -4.12
CA ARG A 141 24.43 17.82 -3.79
C ARG A 141 23.00 17.49 -4.21
N GLN A 142 22.05 18.40 -3.97
CA GLN A 142 20.66 18.22 -4.39
C GLN A 142 20.54 18.13 -5.91
N ARG A 143 21.26 18.99 -6.66
CA ARG A 143 21.28 18.95 -8.12
C ARG A 143 21.89 17.67 -8.66
N LEU A 144 23.03 17.24 -8.13
CA LEU A 144 23.62 15.95 -8.50
C LEU A 144 22.69 14.79 -8.17
N GLY A 145 21.98 14.85 -7.05
CA GLY A 145 20.99 13.83 -6.68
C GLY A 145 19.83 13.74 -7.67
N LEU A 146 19.35 14.87 -8.18
CA LEU A 146 18.32 14.90 -9.23
C LEU A 146 18.83 14.31 -10.54
N LEU A 147 20.01 14.76 -11.01
CA LEU A 147 20.64 14.22 -12.22
C LEU A 147 20.88 12.72 -12.11
N LEU A 148 21.41 12.27 -10.97
CA LEU A 148 21.63 10.84 -10.71
C LEU A 148 20.32 10.06 -10.73
N ARG A 149 19.22 10.64 -10.21
CA ARG A 149 17.90 9.99 -10.23
C ARG A 149 17.36 9.89 -11.65
N GLU A 150 17.51 10.93 -12.46
CA GLU A 150 17.10 10.93 -13.87
C GLU A 150 17.91 9.93 -14.71
N VAL A 151 19.20 9.76 -14.40
CA VAL A 151 20.05 8.74 -15.04
C VAL A 151 19.70 7.33 -14.57
N LYS A 152 19.45 7.13 -13.28
CA LYS A 152 19.18 5.80 -12.70
C LYS A 152 17.77 5.28 -13.02
N TYR A 153 16.80 6.19 -13.15
CA TYR A 153 15.42 5.87 -13.47
C TYR A 153 14.96 6.77 -14.62
N PRO A 154 15.34 6.44 -15.87
CA PRO A 154 14.86 7.13 -17.05
C PRO A 154 13.33 7.18 -17.07
N ARG A 155 12.77 8.26 -17.61
CA ARG A 155 11.31 8.39 -17.74
C ARG A 155 10.73 7.28 -18.60
N ASP A 156 11.46 6.87 -19.62
CA ASP A 156 11.03 5.84 -20.55
C ASP A 156 10.84 4.49 -19.84
N ASP A 157 11.77 4.10 -18.96
CA ASP A 157 11.68 2.88 -18.15
C ASP A 157 10.46 2.90 -17.21
N VAL A 158 10.12 4.05 -16.62
CA VAL A 158 8.95 4.19 -15.75
C VAL A 158 7.64 4.12 -16.56
N VAL A 159 7.62 4.73 -17.75
CA VAL A 159 6.48 4.66 -18.69
C VAL A 159 6.30 3.23 -19.19
N GLU A 160 7.39 2.54 -19.51
CA GLU A 160 7.38 1.14 -19.91
C GLU A 160 6.85 0.26 -18.78
N LEU A 161 7.33 0.44 -17.55
CA LEU A 161 6.83 -0.29 -16.38
C LEU A 161 5.34 -0.05 -16.15
N ARG A 162 4.86 1.20 -16.25
CA ARG A 162 3.44 1.52 -16.13
C ARG A 162 2.62 0.80 -17.20
N THR A 163 3.10 0.80 -18.44
CA THR A 163 2.45 0.12 -19.56
C THR A 163 2.37 -1.39 -19.35
N ARG A 164 3.45 -1.99 -18.81
CA ARG A 164 3.49 -3.42 -18.45
C ARG A 164 2.49 -3.74 -17.33
N VAL A 165 2.41 -2.92 -16.29
CA VAL A 165 1.44 -3.09 -15.20
C VAL A 165 0.01 -2.97 -15.70
N GLU A 166 -0.28 -2.02 -16.58
CA GLU A 166 -1.61 -1.84 -17.18
C GLU A 166 -2.02 -3.04 -18.03
N HIS A 167 -1.08 -3.62 -18.79
CA HIS A 167 -1.30 -4.89 -19.51
C HIS A 167 -1.62 -6.05 -18.56
N VAL A 168 -0.86 -6.19 -17.46
CA VAL A 168 -1.11 -7.25 -16.47
C VAL A 168 -2.49 -7.09 -15.84
N LEU A 169 -2.87 -5.88 -15.42
CA LEU A 169 -4.19 -5.61 -14.84
C LEU A 169 -5.32 -5.89 -15.82
N THR A 170 -5.13 -5.54 -17.09
CA THR A 170 -6.11 -5.83 -18.14
C THR A 170 -6.22 -7.34 -18.36
N GLY A 171 -5.10 -8.06 -18.41
CA GLY A 171 -5.07 -9.52 -18.51
C GLY A 171 -5.76 -10.22 -17.34
N MET A 172 -5.58 -9.72 -16.11
CA MET A 172 -6.28 -10.23 -14.92
C MET A 172 -7.79 -10.10 -15.05
N ARG A 173 -8.30 -8.94 -15.49
CA ARG A 173 -9.75 -8.73 -15.70
C ARG A 173 -10.32 -9.69 -16.74
N VAL A 174 -9.63 -9.86 -17.87
CA VAL A 174 -10.05 -10.82 -18.91
C VAL A 174 -10.09 -12.25 -18.37
N LEU A 175 -9.14 -12.61 -17.49
CA LEU A 175 -9.10 -13.95 -16.89
C LEU A 175 -10.23 -14.15 -15.87
N GLU A 176 -10.56 -13.12 -15.11
CA GLU A 176 -11.69 -13.09 -14.18
C GLU A 176 -13.02 -13.24 -14.94
N ASP A 177 -13.24 -12.47 -16.00
CA ASP A 177 -14.43 -12.56 -16.86
C ASP A 177 -14.59 -13.96 -17.46
N LYS A 178 -13.50 -14.54 -17.99
CA LYS A 178 -13.52 -15.91 -18.54
C LYS A 178 -13.84 -16.96 -17.48
N THR A 179 -13.35 -16.77 -16.27
CA THR A 179 -13.61 -17.67 -15.15
C THR A 179 -15.09 -17.60 -14.75
N GLU A 180 -15.68 -16.41 -14.74
CA GLU A 180 -17.12 -16.23 -14.49
C GLU A 180 -17.97 -16.91 -15.58
N GLU A 181 -17.60 -16.74 -16.84
CA GLU A 181 -18.26 -17.41 -17.98
C GLU A 181 -18.18 -18.94 -17.87
N GLN A 182 -17.02 -19.48 -17.49
CA GLN A 182 -16.85 -20.91 -17.25
C GLN A 182 -17.74 -21.40 -16.10
N TYR A 183 -17.83 -20.66 -14.99
CA TYR A 183 -18.72 -21.01 -13.89
C TYR A 183 -20.20 -21.03 -14.32
N ARG A 184 -20.63 -20.06 -15.12
CA ARG A 184 -22.00 -20.03 -15.67
C ARG A 184 -22.25 -21.24 -16.57
N THR A 185 -21.32 -21.53 -17.47
CA THR A 185 -21.40 -22.69 -18.39
C THR A 185 -21.46 -24.00 -17.62
N LEU A 186 -20.63 -24.18 -16.58
CA LEU A 186 -20.65 -25.36 -15.71
C LEU A 186 -21.98 -25.48 -14.95
N ALA A 187 -22.54 -24.36 -14.49
CA ALA A 187 -23.84 -24.37 -13.81
C ALA A 187 -24.97 -24.77 -14.77
N GLU A 188 -24.96 -24.28 -16.00
CA GLU A 188 -25.92 -24.67 -17.04
C GLU A 188 -25.80 -26.15 -17.41
N LEU A 189 -24.57 -26.64 -17.61
CA LEU A 189 -24.32 -28.05 -17.90
C LEU A 189 -24.82 -28.94 -16.76
N ARG A 190 -24.60 -28.53 -15.51
CA ARG A 190 -25.09 -29.27 -14.33
C ARG A 190 -26.62 -29.30 -14.28
N ARG A 191 -27.29 -28.18 -14.53
CA ARG A 191 -28.76 -28.14 -14.62
C ARG A 191 -29.29 -29.05 -15.73
N ALA A 192 -28.66 -29.05 -16.90
CA ALA A 192 -29.03 -29.92 -18.00
C ALA A 192 -28.84 -31.40 -17.64
N HIS A 193 -27.72 -31.73 -16.98
CA HIS A 193 -27.45 -33.08 -16.49
C HIS A 193 -28.48 -33.55 -15.44
N ASP A 194 -28.85 -32.69 -14.49
CA ASP A 194 -29.85 -33.00 -13.47
C ASP A 194 -31.24 -33.23 -14.10
N ALA A 195 -31.61 -32.43 -15.11
CA ALA A 195 -32.87 -32.60 -15.85
C ALA A 195 -32.90 -33.91 -16.66
N LEU A 196 -31.81 -34.25 -17.35
CA LEU A 196 -31.65 -35.53 -18.05
C LEU A 196 -31.77 -36.72 -17.09
N THR A 197 -31.07 -36.65 -15.96
CA THR A 197 -31.11 -37.67 -14.91
C THR A 197 -32.53 -37.85 -14.38
N HIS A 198 -33.24 -36.75 -14.10
CA HIS A 198 -34.62 -36.82 -13.64
C HIS A 198 -35.57 -37.46 -14.66
N THR A 199 -35.42 -37.11 -15.95
CA THR A 199 -36.21 -37.69 -17.04
C THR A 199 -35.94 -39.19 -17.20
N ALA A 200 -34.68 -39.61 -17.08
CA ALA A 200 -34.30 -41.02 -17.13
C ALA A 200 -34.92 -41.82 -15.97
N TYR A 201 -34.92 -41.27 -14.75
CA TYR A 201 -35.60 -41.89 -13.61
C TYR A 201 -37.12 -42.00 -13.82
N GLN A 202 -37.78 -40.96 -14.35
CA GLN A 202 -39.21 -41.01 -14.66
C GLN A 202 -39.55 -42.09 -15.71
N GLN A 203 -38.74 -42.22 -16.76
CA GLN A 203 -38.93 -43.26 -17.77
C GLN A 203 -38.73 -44.67 -17.20
N ALA A 204 -37.75 -44.84 -16.29
CA ALA A 204 -37.53 -46.11 -15.61
C ALA A 204 -38.74 -46.48 -14.73
N ASP A 205 -39.27 -45.53 -13.95
CA ASP A 205 -40.48 -45.72 -13.13
C ASP A 205 -41.71 -46.04 -13.99
N GLU A 206 -41.91 -45.37 -15.12
CA GLU A 206 -43.00 -45.67 -16.05
C GLU A 206 -42.86 -47.06 -16.67
N ALA A 207 -41.65 -47.45 -17.06
CA ALA A 207 -41.37 -48.78 -17.58
C ALA A 207 -41.67 -49.86 -16.53
N ASP A 208 -41.28 -49.64 -15.27
CA ASP A 208 -41.52 -50.57 -14.16
C ASP A 208 -43.02 -50.72 -13.85
N ARG A 209 -43.78 -49.60 -13.88
CA ARG A 209 -45.24 -49.63 -13.78
C ARG A 209 -45.90 -50.39 -14.93
N ARG A 210 -45.41 -50.22 -16.16
CA ARG A 210 -45.91 -50.96 -17.33
C ARG A 210 -45.61 -52.45 -17.20
N ILE A 211 -44.41 -52.83 -16.76
CA ILE A 211 -44.05 -54.24 -16.51
C ILE A 211 -44.95 -54.85 -15.44
N THR A 212 -45.16 -54.13 -14.33
CA THR A 212 -46.07 -54.57 -13.25
C THR A 212 -47.51 -54.72 -13.74
N GLY A 213 -47.98 -53.79 -14.59
CA GLY A 213 -49.29 -53.86 -15.23
C GLY A 213 -49.43 -55.06 -16.17
N LEU A 214 -48.42 -55.31 -17.00
CA LEU A 214 -48.36 -56.49 -17.88
C LEU A 214 -48.35 -57.79 -17.08
N ALA A 215 -47.61 -57.85 -15.96
CA ALA A 215 -47.57 -59.02 -15.08
C ALA A 215 -48.96 -59.33 -14.50
N ARG A 216 -49.68 -58.32 -13.98
CA ARG A 216 -51.06 -58.48 -13.50
C ARG A 216 -52.03 -58.91 -14.59
N GLN A 217 -51.91 -58.36 -15.80
CA GLN A 217 -52.76 -58.74 -16.92
C GLN A 217 -52.49 -60.19 -17.37
N PHE A 218 -51.23 -60.63 -17.32
CA PHE A 218 -50.84 -62.02 -17.51
C PHE A 218 -51.49 -62.93 -16.46
N GLU A 219 -51.40 -62.58 -15.17
CA GLU A 219 -52.06 -63.32 -14.08
C GLU A 219 -53.57 -63.45 -14.32
N GLN A 220 -54.26 -62.34 -14.63
CA GLN A 220 -55.71 -62.37 -14.92
C GLN A 220 -56.07 -63.23 -16.14
N THR A 221 -55.24 -63.22 -17.19
CA THR A 221 -55.47 -64.03 -18.39
C THR A 221 -55.25 -65.51 -18.10
N VAL A 222 -54.27 -65.84 -17.24
CA VAL A 222 -54.02 -67.21 -16.77
C VAL A 222 -55.18 -67.70 -15.91
N ASP A 223 -55.63 -66.91 -14.93
CA ASP A 223 -56.78 -67.26 -14.08
C ASP A 223 -58.05 -67.50 -14.93
N GLY A 224 -58.31 -66.64 -15.92
CA GLY A 224 -59.45 -66.83 -16.84
C GLY A 224 -59.34 -68.06 -17.75
N LEU A 225 -58.13 -68.55 -18.03
CA LEU A 225 -57.91 -69.82 -18.73
C LEU A 225 -58.10 -71.03 -17.80
N THR A 226 -57.71 -70.91 -16.53
CA THR A 226 -57.96 -71.94 -15.50
C THR A 226 -59.46 -72.06 -15.16
N ASP A 227 -60.20 -70.97 -15.07
CA ASP A 227 -61.67 -70.98 -14.90
C ASP A 227 -62.38 -71.71 -16.07
N ASN A 228 -61.86 -71.57 -17.29
CA ASN A 228 -62.38 -72.31 -18.44
C ASN A 228 -62.09 -73.82 -18.36
N GLU A 229 -61.02 -74.23 -17.67
CA GLU A 229 -60.74 -75.65 -17.43
C GLU A 229 -61.73 -76.27 -16.42
N GLU A 230 -62.16 -75.50 -15.40
CA GLU A 230 -63.27 -75.89 -14.51
C GLU A 230 -64.60 -76.02 -15.27
N ILE A 231 -64.90 -75.08 -16.18
CA ILE A 231 -66.11 -75.13 -17.03
C ILE A 231 -66.12 -76.37 -17.92
N ILE A 232 -64.98 -76.73 -18.53
CA ILE A 232 -64.85 -77.93 -19.37
C ILE A 232 -65.00 -79.21 -18.54
N THR A 233 -64.53 -79.21 -17.30
CA THR A 233 -64.72 -80.33 -16.36
C THR A 233 -66.18 -80.49 -15.95
N GLY A 234 -66.89 -79.38 -15.67
CA GLY A 234 -68.33 -79.37 -15.40
C GLY A 234 -69.16 -79.85 -16.61
N LEU A 235 -68.78 -79.44 -17.82
CA LEU A 235 -69.44 -79.87 -19.06
C LEU A 235 -69.22 -81.37 -19.36
N LYS A 236 -68.01 -81.91 -19.09
CA LYS A 236 -67.74 -83.35 -19.18
C LYS A 236 -68.57 -84.17 -18.18
N ALA A 237 -68.77 -83.66 -16.97
CA ALA A 237 -69.66 -84.29 -16.00
C ALA A 237 -71.12 -84.30 -16.48
N PHE A 238 -71.59 -83.21 -17.09
CA PHE A 238 -72.93 -83.11 -17.66
C PHE A 238 -73.17 -84.04 -18.85
N VAL A 239 -72.20 -84.15 -19.78
CA VAL A 239 -72.26 -85.08 -20.91
C VAL A 239 -72.25 -86.54 -20.44
N ARG A 240 -71.53 -86.85 -19.36
CA ARG A 240 -71.54 -88.19 -18.76
C ARG A 240 -72.91 -88.55 -18.18
N LEU A 241 -73.65 -87.59 -17.64
CA LEU A 241 -75.01 -87.78 -17.12
C LEU A 241 -76.03 -88.05 -18.23
N LEU A 242 -75.90 -87.40 -19.39
CA LEU A 242 -76.81 -87.59 -20.53
C LEU A 242 -76.64 -88.94 -21.25
N ARG A 243 -75.45 -89.56 -21.17
CA ARG A 243 -75.18 -90.84 -21.85
C ARG A 243 -75.74 -92.07 -21.08
N SER A 244 -76.17 -91.92 -19.83
CA SER A 244 -76.56 -93.07 -18.98
C SER A 244 -78.05 -93.42 -18.97
N GLY A 245 -78.83 -93.07 -20.00
CA GLY A 245 -80.25 -93.40 -20.05
C GLY A 245 -80.77 -93.79 -21.43
N GLN A 246 -80.68 -95.08 -21.80
CA GLN A 246 -81.76 -95.87 -22.44
C GLN A 246 -81.33 -97.35 -22.70
N PRO A 247 -82.24 -98.35 -22.55
CA PRO A 247 -81.93 -99.77 -22.31
C PRO A 247 -82.33 -100.78 -23.43
N VAL A 248 -82.00 -102.05 -23.15
CA VAL A 248 -81.90 -103.33 -23.91
C VAL A 248 -83.22 -104.00 -24.37
N GLN A 249 -83.24 -104.70 -25.54
CA GLN A 249 -83.77 -106.09 -25.72
C GLN A 249 -83.64 -106.65 -27.18
N GLY A 250 -83.12 -107.88 -27.34
CA GLY A 250 -83.04 -108.69 -28.59
C GLY A 250 -84.28 -109.60 -28.80
N PRO A 251 -84.21 -110.84 -29.37
CA PRO A 251 -83.24 -111.56 -30.23
C PRO A 251 -83.94 -112.27 -31.46
N ILE A 252 -83.25 -113.19 -32.18
CA ILE A 252 -83.71 -114.53 -32.70
C ILE A 252 -83.07 -114.96 -34.06
N ASP A 253 -82.56 -116.20 -34.01
CA ASP A 253 -82.29 -117.24 -35.03
C ASP A 253 -81.13 -117.21 -36.05
N ALA A 254 -80.13 -118.06 -35.73
CA ALA A 254 -79.64 -119.22 -36.48
C ALA A 254 -80.01 -119.41 -37.97
N GLN A 255 -78.96 -119.45 -38.81
CA GLN A 255 -78.50 -120.64 -39.53
C GLN A 255 -76.97 -120.67 -39.53
#